data_AF-A0A1Y6CVC1-F1
#
_entry.id   AF-A0A1Y6CVC1-F1
#
_cell.length_a   1.000
_cell.length_b   1.000
_cell.length_c   1.000
_cell.angle_alpha   90.00
_cell.angle_beta   90.00
_cell.angle_gamma   90.00
#
_symmetry.space_group_name_H-M   'P 1'
#
loop_
_entity.id
_entity.type
_entity.pdbx_description
1 polymer ?
#
loop_
_entity_poly.entity_id
_entity_poly.type
_entity_poly.pdbx_seq_one_letter_code
_entity_poly.pdbx_strand_id
1 'polypeptide(L)'
;MKVQKTIAVMSLAVSASASAFMPAPQPTKTKTICLNSYELRDGSVNAGTCDESDNNYYDQREILDNGCAEGQIALKTKLVNGKFDINVRSCLPTNVVQL
;
A
#
# COMPACT_ATOMS: atom_id res chain seq x y z
N MET A 1 52.29 29.49 8.44
CA MET A 1 51.65 28.92 7.23
C MET A 1 50.58 29.90 6.76
N LYS A 2 50.60 30.26 5.46
CA LYS A 2 49.78 31.33 4.86
C LYS A 2 48.32 30.87 4.68
N VAL A 3 47.40 31.74 5.07
CA VAL A 3 45.95 31.61 4.85
C VAL A 3 45.63 32.01 3.41
N GLN A 4 44.95 31.14 2.65
CA GLN A 4 44.30 31.52 1.39
C GLN A 4 42.78 31.44 1.58
N LYS A 5 42.15 32.62 1.65
CA LYS A 5 40.71 32.80 1.50
C LYS A 5 40.42 32.91 0.00
N THR A 6 39.65 31.99 -0.55
CA THR A 6 39.10 32.15 -1.90
C THR A 6 37.61 32.39 -1.76
N ILE A 7 37.23 33.67 -1.90
CA ILE A 7 35.86 34.10 -2.10
C ILE A 7 35.65 34.13 -3.61
N ALA A 8 34.71 33.35 -4.12
CA ALA A 8 34.15 33.53 -5.45
C ALA A 8 32.64 33.66 -5.31
N VAL A 9 32.20 34.91 -5.35
CA VAL A 9 30.80 35.31 -5.55
C VAL A 9 30.46 34.98 -7.00
N MET A 10 29.55 34.04 -7.22
CA MET A 10 28.71 34.04 -8.42
C MET A 10 27.26 34.20 -7.98
N SER A 11 26.88 35.48 -7.89
CA SER A 11 25.51 35.92 -7.95
C SER A 11 24.90 35.55 -9.30
N LEU A 12 24.10 34.49 -9.34
CA LEU A 12 23.02 34.38 -10.32
C LEU A 12 21.75 34.93 -9.68
N ALA A 13 21.45 36.17 -10.05
CA ALA A 13 20.23 36.86 -9.72
C ALA A 13 19.03 36.16 -10.37
N VAL A 14 18.03 35.88 -9.53
CA VAL A 14 16.60 36.01 -9.76
C VAL A 14 16.07 35.54 -11.12
N SER A 15 15.45 34.36 -11.10
CA SER A 15 14.23 34.12 -11.86
C SER A 15 13.18 33.67 -10.86
N ALA A 16 12.36 34.63 -10.41
CA ALA A 16 11.11 34.30 -9.77
C ALA A 16 10.29 33.49 -10.78
N SER A 17 9.95 32.26 -10.43
CA SER A 17 8.98 31.46 -11.18
C SER A 17 8.21 30.70 -10.14
N ALA A 18 7.02 31.25 -9.86
CA ALA A 18 5.93 30.73 -9.07
C ALA A 18 6.22 29.44 -8.31
N SER A 19 6.19 29.51 -6.97
CA SER A 19 5.75 28.39 -6.15
C SER A 19 4.34 28.02 -6.61
N ALA A 20 4.24 27.23 -7.68
CA ALA A 20 3.07 26.45 -7.97
C ALA A 20 3.00 25.45 -6.81
N PHE A 21 2.27 25.84 -5.76
CA PHE A 21 1.59 24.89 -4.91
C PHE A 21 0.62 24.14 -5.82
N MET A 22 1.15 23.18 -6.59
CA MET A 22 0.32 22.11 -7.09
C MET A 22 -0.27 21.49 -5.83
N PRO A 23 -1.61 21.44 -5.69
CA PRO A 23 -2.19 20.63 -4.65
C PRO A 23 -1.66 19.22 -4.89
N ALA A 24 -0.74 18.78 -4.05
CA ALA A 24 -0.32 17.40 -4.03
C ALA A 24 -1.63 16.59 -3.93
N PRO A 25 -1.83 15.56 -4.76
CA PRO A 25 -3.03 14.75 -4.68
C PRO A 25 -3.21 14.35 -3.22
N GLN A 26 -4.35 14.71 -2.64
CA GLN A 26 -4.61 14.40 -1.24
C GLN A 26 -4.34 12.91 -1.04
N PRO A 27 -3.63 12.50 0.03
CA PRO A 27 -3.32 11.10 0.25
C PRO A 27 -4.63 10.32 0.25
N THR A 28 -4.88 9.60 -0.84
CA THR A 28 -6.07 8.78 -0.96
C THR A 28 -5.80 7.58 -0.10
N LYS A 29 -6.52 7.43 1.02
CA LYS A 29 -6.34 6.26 1.89
C LYS A 29 -6.59 5.01 1.04
N THR A 30 -5.57 4.19 0.88
CA THR A 30 -5.66 2.89 0.23
C THR A 30 -5.65 1.80 1.29
N LYS A 31 -6.46 0.75 1.09
CA LYS A 31 -6.38 -0.49 1.84
C LYS A 31 -6.06 -1.63 0.88
N THR A 32 -5.19 -2.53 1.29
CA THR A 32 -5.00 -3.83 0.62
C THR A 32 -5.89 -4.84 1.31
N ILE A 33 -6.67 -5.59 0.53
CA ILE A 33 -7.48 -6.73 0.95
C ILE A 33 -6.77 -7.97 0.45
N CYS A 34 -6.56 -8.96 1.33
CA CYS A 34 -5.87 -10.19 1.00
C CYS A 34 -6.87 -11.34 0.91
N LEU A 35 -7.01 -11.96 -0.26
CA LEU A 35 -7.92 -13.09 -0.47
C LEU A 35 -7.08 -14.34 -0.76
N ASN A 36 -7.28 -15.44 -0.05
CA ASN A 36 -6.64 -16.71 -0.41
C ASN A 36 -6.99 -17.07 -1.86
N SER A 37 -6.02 -17.57 -2.60
CA SER A 37 -6.23 -18.10 -3.95
C SER A 37 -6.26 -19.62 -3.91
N TYR A 38 -7.09 -20.22 -4.76
CA TYR A 38 -7.14 -21.66 -4.93
C TYR A 38 -7.35 -22.00 -6.40
N GLU A 39 -6.67 -23.04 -6.85
CA GLU A 39 -6.79 -23.56 -8.21
C GLU A 39 -7.93 -24.59 -8.28
N LEU A 40 -8.81 -24.43 -9.25
CA LEU A 40 -9.85 -25.39 -9.57
C LEU A 40 -9.32 -26.50 -10.48
N ARG A 41 -10.10 -27.57 -10.63
CA ARG A 41 -9.73 -28.74 -11.45
C ARG A 41 -9.53 -28.43 -12.93
N ASP A 42 -10.06 -27.31 -13.41
CA ASP A 42 -9.91 -26.83 -14.78
C ASP A 42 -8.70 -25.90 -14.97
N GLY A 43 -7.87 -25.72 -13.92
CA GLY A 43 -6.70 -24.84 -13.93
C GLY A 43 -7.03 -23.36 -13.73
N SER A 44 -8.29 -23.01 -13.46
CA SER A 44 -8.66 -21.62 -13.14
C SER A 44 -8.31 -21.27 -11.69
N VAL A 45 -7.87 -20.03 -11.46
CA VAL A 45 -7.55 -19.52 -10.12
C VAL A 45 -8.72 -18.68 -9.61
N ASN A 46 -9.25 -19.06 -8.46
CA ASN A 46 -10.33 -18.34 -7.78
C ASN A 46 -9.83 -17.66 -6.51
N ALA A 47 -10.46 -16.54 -6.18
CA ALA A 47 -10.25 -15.82 -4.94
C ALA A 47 -11.22 -16.28 -3.85
N GLY A 48 -10.74 -16.32 -2.62
CA GLY A 48 -11.55 -16.51 -1.41
C GLY A 48 -12.50 -15.35 -1.16
N THR A 49 -13.40 -15.54 -0.20
CA THR A 49 -14.54 -14.64 0.03
C THR A 49 -14.38 -13.71 1.23
N CYS A 50 -13.27 -13.81 1.97
CA CYS A 50 -13.00 -13.02 3.17
C CYS A 50 -11.57 -12.43 3.14
N ASP A 51 -11.38 -11.35 3.88
CA ASP A 51 -10.11 -10.61 3.99
C ASP A 51 -9.21 -11.25 5.06
N GLU A 52 -8.10 -11.82 4.63
CA GLU A 52 -7.08 -12.51 5.42
C GLU A 52 -6.00 -11.55 5.96
N SER A 53 -6.11 -10.23 5.72
CA SER A 53 -5.07 -9.27 6.12
C SER A 53 -4.76 -9.32 7.61
N ASP A 54 -5.79 -9.47 8.45
CA ASP A 54 -5.65 -9.58 9.90
C ASP A 54 -4.99 -10.93 10.28
N ASN A 55 -5.40 -12.03 9.64
CA ASN A 55 -4.82 -13.35 9.88
C ASN A 55 -3.35 -13.40 9.47
N ASN A 56 -2.95 -12.75 8.38
CA ASN A 56 -1.53 -12.64 8.01
C ASN A 56 -0.70 -11.98 9.12
N TYR A 57 -1.25 -10.95 9.78
CA TYR A 57 -0.60 -10.30 10.91
C TYR A 57 -0.54 -11.21 12.14
N TYR A 58 -1.65 -11.86 12.52
CA TYR A 58 -1.68 -12.74 13.68
C TYR A 58 -0.82 -13.99 13.51
N ASP A 59 -0.84 -14.60 12.32
CA ASP A 59 -0.05 -15.76 11.96
C ASP A 59 1.41 -15.41 11.63
N GLN A 60 1.78 -14.12 11.63
CA GLN A 60 3.12 -13.61 11.30
C GLN A 60 3.63 -14.12 9.93
N ARG A 61 2.74 -14.13 8.92
CA ARG A 61 3.09 -14.59 7.57
C ARG A 61 4.02 -13.58 6.90
N GLU A 62 4.92 -14.08 6.07
CA GLU A 62 5.74 -13.25 5.20
C GLU A 62 4.84 -12.49 4.22
N ILE A 63 5.02 -11.17 4.15
CA ILE A 63 4.26 -10.28 3.26
C ILE A 63 5.12 -9.94 2.06
N LEU A 64 4.60 -10.23 0.87
CA LEU A 64 5.25 -9.92 -0.40
C LEU A 64 5.08 -8.45 -0.79
N ASP A 65 5.76 -8.00 -1.85
CA ASP A 65 5.70 -6.62 -2.36
C ASP A 65 4.28 -6.15 -2.74
N ASN A 66 3.38 -7.09 -3.04
CA ASN A 66 1.98 -6.78 -3.34
C ASN A 66 1.15 -6.42 -2.08
N GLY A 67 1.69 -6.67 -0.88
CA GLY A 67 1.06 -6.40 0.41
C GLY A 67 0.29 -7.57 1.02
N CYS A 68 0.36 -8.77 0.45
CA CYS A 68 -0.28 -9.99 0.96
C CYS A 68 0.73 -11.15 1.05
N ALA A 69 0.34 -12.22 1.74
CA ALA A 69 1.17 -13.42 1.85
C ALA A 69 1.15 -14.25 0.56
N GLU A 70 2.07 -15.22 0.44
CA GLU A 70 2.09 -16.18 -0.66
C GLU A 70 0.74 -16.92 -0.78
N GLY A 71 0.33 -17.20 -2.02
CA GLY A 71 -0.94 -17.87 -2.30
C GLY A 71 -2.17 -16.97 -2.11
N GLN A 72 -2.00 -15.65 -1.99
CA GLN A 72 -3.10 -14.70 -1.88
C GLN A 72 -3.15 -13.70 -3.05
N ILE A 73 -4.37 -13.32 -3.43
CA ILE A 73 -4.65 -12.24 -4.36
C ILE A 73 -4.77 -10.94 -3.56
N ALA A 74 -3.98 -9.93 -3.93
CA ALA A 74 -4.02 -8.60 -3.34
C ALA A 74 -4.98 -7.67 -4.10
N LEU A 75 -6.05 -7.23 -3.46
CA LEU A 75 -6.96 -6.23 -4.00
C LEU A 75 -6.73 -4.87 -3.33
N LYS A 76 -6.39 -3.85 -4.11
CA LYS A 76 -6.19 -2.48 -3.61
C LYS A 76 -7.47 -1.67 -3.79
N THR A 77 -8.07 -1.26 -2.67
CA THR A 77 -9.25 -0.40 -2.63
C THR A 77 -8.87 1.01 -2.21
N LYS A 78 -9.60 2.02 -2.72
CA LYS A 78 -9.44 3.43 -2.36
C LYS A 78 -10.62 3.91 -1.54
N LEU A 79 -10.35 4.85 -0.65
CA LEU A 79 -11.40 5.58 0.06
C LEU A 79 -12.09 6.57 -0.89
N VAL A 80 -13.38 6.37 -1.13
CA VAL A 80 -14.25 7.24 -1.92
C VAL A 80 -15.41 7.69 -1.03
N ASN A 81 -15.60 9.00 -0.86
CA ASN A 81 -16.67 9.57 -0.03
C ASN A 81 -16.71 9.02 1.41
N GLY A 82 -15.54 8.78 2.01
CA GLY A 82 -15.43 8.27 3.38
C GLY A 82 -15.65 6.77 3.55
N LYS A 83 -15.82 6.00 2.46
CA LYS A 83 -15.93 4.53 2.49
C LYS A 83 -14.97 3.90 1.49
N PHE A 84 -14.44 2.72 1.80
CA PHE A 84 -13.65 1.95 0.83
C PHE A 84 -14.58 1.43 -0.27
N ASP A 85 -14.16 1.56 -1.54
CA ASP A 85 -14.96 1.15 -2.71
C ASP A 85 -15.28 -0.36 -2.72
N ILE A 86 -14.42 -1.17 -2.10
CA ILE A 86 -14.58 -2.61 -1.94
C ILE A 86 -14.56 -2.90 -0.44
N ASN A 87 -15.60 -3.58 0.03
CA ASN A 87 -15.71 -4.02 1.41
C ASN A 87 -15.88 -5.54 1.45
N VAL A 88 -14.79 -6.23 1.78
CA VAL A 88 -14.77 -7.67 2.06
C VAL A 88 -14.66 -7.84 3.56
N ARG A 89 -15.48 -8.73 4.15
CA ARG A 89 -15.45 -9.01 5.59
C ARG A 89 -14.16 -9.73 5.95
N SER A 90 -13.57 -9.40 7.10
CA SER A 90 -12.41 -10.15 7.64
C SER A 90 -12.76 -11.63 7.82
N CYS A 91 -11.80 -12.49 7.53
CA CYS A 91 -11.89 -13.90 7.87
C CYS A 91 -11.96 -14.07 9.38
N LEU A 92 -12.56 -15.17 9.81
CA LEU A 92 -12.47 -15.56 11.21
C LEU A 92 -11.00 -15.85 11.56
N PRO A 93 -10.56 -15.55 12.80
CA PRO A 93 -9.25 -15.95 13.26
C PRO A 93 -9.03 -17.45 13.08
N THR A 94 -7.80 -17.84 12.73
CA THR A 94 -7.38 -19.25 12.60
C THR A 94 -7.62 -20.09 13.87
N ASN A 95 -7.83 -19.43 15.02
CA ASN A 95 -7.99 -20.04 16.33
C ASN A 95 -9.45 -20.23 16.78
N VAL A 96 -10.44 -19.80 15.98
CA VAL A 96 -11.86 -19.98 16.33
C VAL A 96 -12.48 -21.08 15.49
N VAL A 97 -12.88 -22.18 16.14
CA VAL A 97 -13.71 -23.22 15.53
C VAL A 97 -15.16 -22.75 15.55
N GLN A 98 -15.82 -22.73 14.39
CA GLN A 98 -17.26 -22.56 14.32
C GLN A 98 -17.92 -23.88 14.76
N LEU A 99 -18.52 -23.89 15.95
CA LEU A 99 -19.33 -24.99 16.50
C LEU A 99 -20.69 -25.09 15.82
#